data_AF-A0A2H9MGK7-F1
#
_entry.id   AF-A0A2H9MGK7-F1
#
_cell.length_a   1.000
_cell.length_b   1.000
_cell.length_c   1.000
_cell.angle_alpha   90.00
_cell.angle_beta   90.00
_cell.angle_gamma   90.00
#
_symmetry.space_group_name_H-M   'P 1'
#
loop_
_entity.id
_entity.type
_entity.pdbx_description
1 polymer ?
#
loop_
_entity_poly.entity_id
_entity_poly.type
_entity_poly.pdbx_seq_one_letter_code
_entity_poly.pdbx_strand_id
1 'polypeptide(L)'
;MYDVVVVGAGPAGISASIQLKRSGIEPLLLEKDETGGLLLNANLVENYPGFPDGVSGEILAEIFSKHLKKVGVELRKEAVKKIFREKNVFHIVTNKGGLFAKCVILATGTLPKKLGIPGERTLAGRRLFYETKDLPLNTGTFTVIGGGDIAFDYALNLSKTAEKIDIIVKGPASKCIPVLAEKAEGNANIKIHYRTIPVSMKEEKNIVVECNVEGKQKNFVSDYVLVAAGRTPNTGMLSDELKEHVAPGLFLAGDVKNKDFRQTGISVGDGLLSAMKAVRFLRREHEDYR
;
A
#
# COMPACT_ATOMS: atom_id res chain seq x y z
N MET A 1 19.04 -15.45 -15.81
CA MET A 1 17.68 -15.47 -16.39
C MET A 1 16.77 -16.17 -15.39
N TYR A 2 15.64 -15.58 -15.04
CA TYR A 2 14.65 -16.15 -14.12
C TYR A 2 13.43 -16.66 -14.88
N ASP A 3 12.76 -17.69 -14.35
CA ASP A 3 11.46 -18.08 -14.90
C ASP A 3 10.40 -17.03 -14.55
N VAL A 4 10.39 -16.56 -13.30
CA VAL A 4 9.44 -15.55 -12.82
C VAL A 4 10.06 -14.62 -11.79
N VAL A 5 9.82 -13.33 -11.97
CA VAL A 5 10.13 -12.30 -10.98
C VAL A 5 8.84 -11.73 -10.42
N VAL A 6 8.70 -11.73 -9.10
CA VAL A 6 7.59 -11.10 -8.39
C VAL A 6 8.08 -9.77 -7.82
N VAL A 7 7.37 -8.68 -8.11
CA VAL A 7 7.76 -7.33 -7.70
C VAL A 7 6.80 -6.79 -6.64
N GLY A 8 7.28 -6.63 -5.41
CA GLY A 8 6.54 -6.17 -4.25
C GLY A 8 6.21 -7.32 -3.29
N ALA A 9 6.64 -7.21 -2.04
CA ALA A 9 6.42 -8.19 -0.96
C ALA A 9 5.27 -7.78 -0.03
N GLY A 10 4.17 -7.28 -0.60
CA GLY A 10 2.88 -7.20 0.09
C GLY A 10 2.12 -8.54 0.06
N PRO A 11 0.87 -8.59 0.58
CA PRO A 11 0.07 -9.82 0.63
C PRO A 11 -0.02 -10.58 -0.69
N ALA A 12 -0.21 -9.87 -1.79
CA ALA A 12 -0.31 -10.47 -3.13
C ALA A 12 1.00 -11.10 -3.60
N GLY A 13 2.12 -10.40 -3.46
CA GLY A 13 3.42 -10.92 -3.89
C GLY A 13 3.89 -12.10 -3.05
N ILE A 14 3.70 -12.04 -1.73
CA ILE A 14 4.02 -13.14 -0.81
C ILE A 14 3.20 -14.39 -1.17
N SER A 15 1.88 -14.22 -1.32
CA SER A 15 0.98 -15.31 -1.72
C SER A 15 1.39 -15.93 -3.06
N ALA A 16 1.70 -15.10 -4.05
CA ALA A 16 2.16 -15.54 -5.36
C ALA A 16 3.46 -16.35 -5.27
N SER A 17 4.47 -15.83 -4.56
CA SER A 17 5.77 -16.51 -4.40
C SER A 17 5.66 -17.86 -3.69
N ILE A 18 4.82 -17.95 -2.65
CA ILE A 18 4.56 -19.22 -1.97
C ILE A 18 3.91 -20.23 -2.93
N GLN A 19 2.91 -19.79 -3.70
CA GLN A 19 2.23 -20.66 -4.65
C GLN A 19 3.15 -21.11 -5.79
N LEU A 20 4.06 -20.25 -6.26
CA LEU A 20 5.07 -20.60 -7.26
C LEU A 20 6.01 -21.70 -6.75
N LYS A 21 6.56 -21.54 -5.53
CA LYS A 21 7.39 -22.57 -4.88
C LYS A 21 6.66 -23.90 -4.75
N ARG A 22 5.41 -23.88 -4.29
CA ARG A 22 4.56 -25.09 -4.19
C ARG A 22 4.33 -25.76 -5.55
N SER A 23 4.45 -25.02 -6.65
CA SER A 23 4.25 -25.51 -8.02
C SER A 23 5.55 -25.99 -8.68
N GLY A 24 6.67 -26.00 -7.94
CA GLY A 24 8.00 -26.39 -8.42
C GLY A 24 8.72 -25.32 -9.24
N ILE A 25 8.30 -24.05 -9.12
CA ILE A 25 8.94 -22.91 -9.78
C ILE A 25 9.71 -22.11 -8.72
N GLU A 26 10.92 -21.68 -9.04
CA GLU A 26 11.76 -20.85 -8.17
C GLU A 26 11.57 -19.36 -8.49
N PRO A 27 10.72 -18.61 -7.76
CA PRO A 27 10.56 -17.19 -7.98
C PRO A 27 11.68 -16.38 -7.32
N LEU A 28 12.08 -15.30 -7.99
CA LEU A 28 12.76 -14.19 -7.33
C LEU A 28 11.72 -13.16 -6.88
N LEU A 29 11.63 -12.90 -5.56
CA LEU A 29 10.81 -11.84 -5.00
C LEU A 29 11.66 -10.59 -4.73
N LEU A 30 11.25 -9.45 -5.29
CA LEU A 30 11.91 -8.16 -5.10
C LEU A 30 11.09 -7.26 -4.18
N GLU A 31 11.72 -6.71 -3.15
CA GLU A 31 11.11 -5.72 -2.24
C GLU A 31 12.06 -4.54 -2.05
N LYS A 32 11.55 -3.30 -2.12
CA LYS A 32 12.40 -2.11 -1.92
C LYS A 32 12.66 -1.82 -0.44
N ASP A 33 11.67 -2.09 0.41
CA ASP A 33 11.65 -1.65 1.80
C ASP A 33 11.63 -2.88 2.73
N GLU A 34 10.44 -3.32 3.11
CA GLU A 34 10.17 -4.35 4.12
C GLU A 34 8.93 -5.15 3.72
N THR A 35 8.90 -6.42 4.14
CA THR A 35 7.81 -7.33 3.80
C THR A 35 6.54 -6.98 4.57
N GLY A 36 5.40 -7.01 3.90
CA GLY A 36 4.09 -6.67 4.47
C GLY A 36 3.35 -5.61 3.67
N GLY A 37 4.07 -4.68 3.03
CA GLY A 37 3.47 -3.61 2.25
C GLY A 37 2.53 -2.75 3.10
N LEU A 38 1.32 -2.45 2.59
CA LEU A 38 0.35 -1.59 3.28
C LEU A 38 -0.24 -2.20 4.56
N LEU A 39 -0.06 -3.51 4.80
CA LEU A 39 -0.44 -4.10 6.09
C LEU A 39 0.25 -3.42 7.26
N LEU A 40 1.49 -2.97 7.09
CA LEU A 40 2.27 -2.34 8.15
C LEU A 40 1.64 -1.04 8.67
N ASN A 41 0.69 -0.46 7.93
CA ASN A 41 -0.01 0.73 8.39
C ASN A 41 -1.31 0.43 9.13
N ALA A 42 -1.82 -0.80 9.02
CA ALA A 42 -3.16 -1.15 9.48
C ALA A 42 -3.20 -1.28 11.00
N ASN A 43 -4.20 -0.64 11.62
CA ASN A 43 -4.43 -0.75 13.06
C ASN A 43 -4.78 -2.19 13.46
N LEU A 44 -5.86 -2.71 12.87
CA LEU A 44 -6.43 -4.01 13.17
C LEU A 44 -7.11 -4.56 11.92
N VAL A 45 -6.73 -5.78 11.53
CA VAL A 45 -7.33 -6.52 10.41
C VAL A 45 -8.37 -7.47 10.99
N GLU A 46 -9.64 -7.07 10.93
CA GLU A 46 -10.78 -7.83 11.48
C GLU A 46 -11.47 -8.72 10.43
N ASN A 47 -11.17 -8.50 9.14
CA ASN A 47 -11.84 -9.18 8.03
C ASN A 47 -10.96 -10.23 7.33
N TYR A 48 -9.92 -10.73 7.99
CA TYR A 48 -9.08 -11.82 7.49
C TYR A 48 -9.37 -13.10 8.27
N PRO A 49 -10.09 -14.08 7.69
CA PRO A 49 -10.48 -15.30 8.40
C PRO A 49 -9.27 -16.04 8.99
N GLY A 50 -9.46 -16.60 10.19
CA GLY A 50 -8.41 -17.25 10.98
C GLY A 50 -7.95 -16.45 12.20
N PHE A 51 -8.36 -15.18 12.31
CA PHE A 51 -8.10 -14.30 13.45
C PHE A 51 -9.44 -13.81 14.04
N PRO A 52 -10.09 -14.59 14.93
CA PRO A 52 -11.43 -14.28 15.42
C PRO A 52 -11.51 -12.95 16.18
N ASP A 53 -10.43 -12.57 16.87
CA ASP A 53 -10.30 -11.30 17.60
C ASP A 53 -9.66 -10.19 16.76
N GLY A 54 -9.48 -10.44 15.45
CA GLY A 54 -8.64 -9.61 14.58
C GLY A 54 -7.14 -9.80 14.85
N VAL A 55 -6.32 -9.17 14.01
CA VAL A 55 -4.86 -9.19 14.14
C VAL A 55 -4.28 -7.85 13.70
N SER A 56 -3.26 -7.33 14.39
CA SER A 56 -2.61 -6.08 13.94
C SER A 56 -1.95 -6.28 12.58
N GLY A 57 -1.84 -5.21 11.81
CA GLY A 57 -1.20 -5.23 10.50
C GLY A 57 0.26 -5.72 10.57
N GLU A 58 0.99 -5.28 11.59
CA GLU A 58 2.38 -5.69 11.86
C GLU A 58 2.51 -7.18 12.14
N ILE A 59 1.67 -7.75 13.03
CA ILE A 59 1.71 -9.18 13.35
C ILE A 59 1.36 -10.01 12.12
N LEU A 60 0.36 -9.60 11.33
CA LEU A 60 0.00 -10.31 10.11
C LEU A 60 1.13 -10.28 9.07
N ALA A 61 1.79 -9.14 8.90
CA ALA A 61 2.97 -9.01 8.05
C ALA A 61 4.15 -9.89 8.52
N GLU A 62 4.35 -10.01 9.83
CA GLU A 62 5.37 -10.89 10.42
C GLU A 62 5.04 -12.37 10.15
N ILE A 63 3.78 -12.78 10.31
CA ILE A 63 3.32 -14.14 10.00
C ILE A 63 3.57 -14.47 8.52
N PHE A 64 3.23 -13.56 7.61
CA PHE A 64 3.50 -13.71 6.18
C PHE A 64 4.99 -13.82 5.88
N SER A 65 5.81 -12.99 6.53
CA SER A 65 7.27 -13.02 6.41
C SER A 65 7.86 -14.35 6.90
N LYS A 66 7.37 -14.88 8.01
CA LYS A 66 7.77 -16.20 8.55
C LYS A 66 7.41 -17.33 7.58
N HIS A 67 6.22 -17.27 6.97
CA HIS A 67 5.79 -18.26 5.98
C HIS A 67 6.69 -18.23 4.73
N LEU A 68 6.98 -17.03 4.21
CA LEU A 68 7.88 -16.84 3.07
C LEU A 68 9.27 -17.47 3.31
N LYS A 69 9.85 -17.21 4.49
CA LYS A 69 11.13 -17.80 4.92
C LYS A 69 11.05 -19.32 5.04
N LYS A 70 10.00 -19.86 5.65
CA LYS A 70 9.81 -21.32 5.83
C LYS A 70 9.71 -22.07 4.50
N VAL A 71 9.10 -21.46 3.49
CA VAL A 71 8.99 -22.02 2.13
C VAL A 71 10.29 -21.89 1.34
N GLY A 72 11.22 -21.02 1.78
CA GLY A 72 12.51 -20.81 1.12
C GLY A 72 12.41 -20.04 -0.19
N VAL A 73 11.56 -19.00 -0.24
CA VAL A 73 11.54 -18.06 -1.38
C VAL A 73 12.78 -17.17 -1.31
N GLU A 74 13.46 -16.99 -2.45
CA GLU A 74 14.53 -16.00 -2.57
C GLU A 74 13.93 -14.59 -2.57
N LEU A 75 14.22 -13.82 -1.51
CA LEU A 75 13.83 -12.42 -1.36
C LEU A 75 15.07 -11.52 -1.47
N ARG A 76 15.05 -10.57 -2.40
CA ARG A 76 16.09 -9.54 -2.51
C ARG A 76 15.53 -8.17 -2.18
N LYS A 77 16.26 -7.46 -1.31
CA LYS A 77 15.98 -6.05 -1.00
C LYS A 77 16.51 -5.14 -2.11
N GLU A 78 15.70 -4.92 -3.13
CA GLU A 78 16.00 -4.18 -4.35
C GLU A 78 14.79 -3.38 -4.85
N ALA A 79 15.02 -2.12 -5.21
CA ALA A 79 14.00 -1.26 -5.80
C ALA A 79 13.99 -1.40 -7.31
N VAL A 80 12.86 -1.86 -7.87
CA VAL A 80 12.64 -1.90 -9.32
C VAL A 80 12.37 -0.47 -9.83
N LYS A 81 13.17 -0.04 -10.80
CA LYS A 81 13.08 1.29 -11.44
C LYS A 81 12.33 1.25 -12.76
N LYS A 82 12.55 0.21 -13.56
CA LYS A 82 11.94 0.07 -14.90
C LYS A 82 11.73 -1.40 -15.27
N ILE A 83 10.65 -1.69 -15.97
CA ILE A 83 10.33 -2.99 -16.56
C ILE A 83 9.91 -2.74 -18.00
N PHE A 84 10.56 -3.40 -18.95
CA PHE A 84 10.18 -3.35 -20.36
C PHE A 84 10.41 -4.71 -21.01
N ARG A 85 9.79 -4.94 -22.15
CA ARG A 85 9.96 -6.17 -22.91
C ARG A 85 11.17 -6.03 -23.83
N GLU A 86 12.01 -7.05 -23.86
CA GLU A 86 13.14 -7.18 -24.77
C GLU A 86 13.03 -8.54 -25.46
N LYS A 87 12.59 -8.53 -26.73
CA LYS A 87 12.22 -9.74 -27.48
C LYS A 87 11.13 -10.55 -26.75
N ASN A 88 11.45 -11.76 -26.31
CA ASN A 88 10.50 -12.67 -25.65
C ASN A 88 10.60 -12.66 -24.12
N VAL A 89 11.43 -11.80 -23.54
CA VAL A 89 11.62 -11.72 -22.08
C VAL A 89 11.42 -10.31 -21.54
N PHE A 90 11.27 -10.21 -20.23
CA PHE A 90 11.23 -8.93 -19.52
C PHE A 90 12.63 -8.56 -19.05
N HIS A 91 13.04 -7.33 -19.31
CA HIS A 91 14.20 -6.70 -18.72
C HIS A 91 13.73 -5.83 -17.55
N ILE A 92 14.22 -6.15 -16.36
CA ILE A 92 13.87 -5.52 -15.08
C ILE A 92 15.11 -4.80 -14.56
N VAL A 93 15.05 -3.48 -14.52
CA VAL A 93 16.13 -2.62 -14.04
C VAL A 93 15.88 -2.29 -12.58
N THR A 94 16.82 -2.63 -11.71
CA THR A 94 16.78 -2.33 -10.28
C THR A 94 17.79 -1.26 -9.91
N ASN A 95 17.85 -0.88 -8.63
CA ASN A 95 18.91 -0.05 -8.08
C ASN A 95 20.25 -0.79 -7.92
N LYS A 96 20.30 -2.11 -8.10
CA LYS A 96 21.52 -2.93 -7.96
C LYS A 96 21.96 -3.64 -9.26
N GLY A 97 21.19 -3.54 -10.35
CA GLY A 97 21.56 -4.10 -11.64
C GLY A 97 20.36 -4.37 -12.54
N GLY A 98 20.61 -4.99 -13.69
CA GLY A 98 19.58 -5.48 -14.60
C GLY A 98 19.40 -7.00 -14.45
N LEU A 99 18.16 -7.47 -14.54
CA LEU A 99 17.82 -8.88 -14.55
C LEU A 99 16.78 -9.20 -15.61
N PHE A 100 16.82 -10.43 -16.11
CA PHE A 100 15.92 -10.90 -17.17
C PHE A 100 15.01 -12.01 -16.65
N ALA A 101 13.74 -11.96 -17.02
CA ALA A 101 12.75 -12.97 -16.63
C ALA A 101 11.79 -13.32 -17.78
N LYS A 102 11.34 -14.58 -17.85
CA LYS A 102 10.27 -14.99 -18.79
C LYS A 102 8.91 -14.43 -18.38
N CYS A 103 8.63 -14.37 -17.07
CA CYS A 103 7.40 -13.85 -16.49
C CYS A 103 7.65 -12.77 -15.42
N VAL A 104 6.70 -11.86 -15.28
CA VAL A 104 6.65 -10.88 -14.20
C VAL A 104 5.28 -10.91 -13.53
N ILE A 105 5.27 -11.00 -12.20
CA ILE A 105 4.06 -10.71 -11.39
C ILE A 105 4.28 -9.37 -10.70
N LEU A 106 3.55 -8.35 -11.13
CA LEU A 106 3.55 -7.02 -10.53
C LEU A 106 2.57 -7.01 -9.34
N ALA A 107 3.10 -6.93 -8.13
CA ALA A 107 2.37 -6.88 -6.87
C ALA A 107 2.75 -5.63 -6.06
N THR A 108 2.94 -4.51 -6.76
CA THR A 108 3.54 -3.26 -6.25
C THR A 108 2.59 -2.37 -5.45
N GLY A 109 1.34 -2.82 -5.27
CA GLY A 109 0.32 -2.13 -4.52
C GLY A 109 -0.05 -0.77 -5.12
N THR A 110 -0.26 0.22 -4.24
CA THR A 110 -0.69 1.57 -4.59
C THR A 110 0.16 2.62 -3.89
N LEU A 111 0.21 3.82 -4.45
CA LEU A 111 0.85 5.01 -3.88
C LEU A 111 -0.21 5.97 -3.34
N PRO A 112 0.06 6.69 -2.24
CA PRO A 112 -0.86 7.69 -1.71
C PRO A 112 -1.04 8.85 -2.70
N LYS A 113 -2.26 9.37 -2.80
CA LYS A 113 -2.54 10.60 -3.55
C LYS A 113 -2.10 11.80 -2.72
N LYS A 114 -1.38 12.70 -3.38
CA LYS A 114 -1.02 14.02 -2.83
C LYS A 114 -2.23 14.95 -2.88
N LEU A 115 -2.30 15.90 -1.94
CA LEU A 115 -3.34 16.92 -1.90
C LEU A 115 -3.15 17.97 -2.99
N GLY A 116 -1.91 18.25 -3.37
CA GLY A 116 -1.55 19.28 -4.35
C GLY A 116 -1.75 20.69 -3.84
N ILE A 117 -1.68 20.91 -2.51
CA ILE A 117 -1.89 22.23 -1.89
C ILE A 117 -0.57 22.87 -1.45
N PRO A 118 -0.49 24.21 -1.36
CA PRO A 118 0.68 24.92 -0.88
C PRO A 118 1.17 24.39 0.48
N GLY A 119 2.49 24.23 0.61
CA GLY A 119 3.15 23.72 1.82
C GLY A 119 3.31 22.20 1.90
N GLU A 120 2.49 21.41 1.19
CA GLU A 120 2.54 19.94 1.25
C GLU A 120 3.94 19.41 0.93
N ARG A 121 4.54 19.88 -0.17
CA ARG A 121 5.86 19.41 -0.62
C ARG A 121 6.98 19.71 0.39
N THR A 122 6.89 20.82 1.10
CA THR A 122 7.92 21.26 2.07
C THR A 122 7.86 20.47 3.37
N LEU A 123 6.66 20.03 3.77
CA LEU A 123 6.43 19.28 5.01
C LEU A 123 6.57 17.76 4.85
N ALA A 124 6.39 17.24 3.62
CA ALA A 124 6.41 15.82 3.32
C ALA A 124 7.69 15.12 3.82
N GLY A 125 7.52 14.03 4.56
CA GLY A 125 8.60 13.22 5.13
C GLY A 125 9.26 13.79 6.39
N ARG A 126 8.82 14.95 6.88
CA ARG A 126 9.30 15.53 8.15
C ARG A 126 8.18 15.70 9.17
N ARG A 127 7.10 16.31 8.71
CA ARG A 127 5.97 16.82 9.50
C ARG A 127 4.64 16.41 8.88
N LEU A 128 4.63 16.17 7.57
CA LEU A 128 3.53 15.55 6.84
C LEU A 128 3.92 14.16 6.36
N PHE A 129 3.04 13.19 6.57
CA PHE A 129 3.23 11.79 6.20
C PHE A 129 2.02 11.27 5.44
N TYR A 130 2.21 10.16 4.75
CA TYR A 130 1.15 9.47 4.00
C TYR A 130 0.88 8.05 4.51
N GLU A 131 1.80 7.52 5.33
CA GLU A 131 1.78 6.17 5.87
C GLU A 131 2.09 6.28 7.36
N THR A 132 1.37 5.54 8.20
CA THR A 132 1.52 5.60 9.67
C THR A 132 2.87 5.05 10.11
N LYS A 133 3.40 4.03 9.40
CA LYS A 133 4.70 3.43 9.70
C LYS A 133 5.89 4.39 9.56
N ASP A 134 5.73 5.46 8.78
CA ASP A 134 6.79 6.44 8.52
C ASP A 134 6.86 7.52 9.63
N LEU A 135 5.94 7.48 10.61
CA LEU A 135 5.89 8.47 11.69
C LEU A 135 7.04 8.25 12.69
N PRO A 136 7.80 9.30 13.04
CA PRO A 136 8.99 9.17 13.90
C PRO A 136 8.64 8.85 15.36
N LEU A 137 7.51 9.36 15.85
CA LEU A 137 6.98 9.14 17.20
C LEU A 137 5.45 9.17 17.12
N ASN A 138 4.78 8.19 17.71
CA ASN A 138 3.31 8.15 17.75
C ASN A 138 2.72 9.01 18.89
N THR A 139 3.51 9.92 19.47
CA THR A 139 3.12 10.82 20.55
C THR A 139 3.01 12.26 20.05
N GLY A 140 1.96 12.98 20.46
CA GLY A 140 1.71 14.37 20.07
C GLY A 140 0.31 14.56 19.46
N THR A 141 0.13 15.68 18.76
CA THR A 141 -1.14 16.05 18.14
C THR A 141 -1.12 15.86 16.62
N PHE A 142 -2.21 15.35 16.05
CA PHE A 142 -2.29 14.97 14.64
C PHE A 142 -3.49 15.61 13.94
N THR A 143 -3.27 16.05 12.69
CA THR A 143 -4.36 16.31 11.73
C THR A 143 -4.38 15.21 10.68
N VAL A 144 -5.46 14.43 10.61
CA VAL A 144 -5.65 13.37 9.61
C VAL A 144 -6.57 13.88 8.51
N ILE A 145 -6.14 13.87 7.25
CA ILE A 145 -6.91 14.39 6.12
C ILE A 145 -7.42 13.22 5.27
N GLY A 146 -8.72 12.97 5.32
CA GLY A 146 -9.35 11.89 4.55
C GLY A 146 -10.69 11.47 5.15
N GLY A 147 -11.55 10.89 4.32
CA GLY A 147 -12.91 10.51 4.71
C GLY A 147 -13.29 9.05 4.46
N GLY A 148 -12.36 8.20 4.03
CA GLY A 148 -12.62 6.76 3.82
C GLY A 148 -11.94 5.90 4.89
N ASP A 149 -12.07 4.58 4.75
CA ASP A 149 -11.59 3.58 5.72
C ASP A 149 -10.15 3.82 6.18
N ILE A 150 -9.23 4.10 5.25
CA ILE A 150 -7.80 4.31 5.56
C ILE A 150 -7.59 5.48 6.55
N ALA A 151 -8.33 6.58 6.40
CA ALA A 151 -8.17 7.74 7.27
C ALA A 151 -8.60 7.43 8.70
N PHE A 152 -9.70 6.69 8.84
CA PHE A 152 -10.25 6.29 10.13
C PHE A 152 -9.41 5.20 10.79
N ASP A 153 -8.97 4.21 10.03
CA ASP A 153 -8.06 3.16 10.51
C ASP A 153 -6.74 3.75 11.01
N TYR A 154 -6.16 4.69 10.25
CA TYR A 154 -4.94 5.40 10.67
C TYR A 154 -5.15 6.21 11.95
N ALA A 155 -6.27 6.95 12.05
CA ALA A 155 -6.60 7.70 13.26
C ALA A 155 -6.79 6.79 14.48
N LEU A 156 -7.44 5.65 14.31
CA LEU A 156 -7.61 4.64 15.37
C LEU A 156 -6.30 3.95 15.75
N ASN A 157 -5.34 3.81 14.83
CA ASN A 157 -4.01 3.34 15.19
C ASN A 157 -3.30 4.36 16.07
N LEU A 158 -3.35 5.64 15.66
CA LEU A 158 -2.69 6.74 16.36
C LEU A 158 -3.31 7.06 17.72
N SER A 159 -4.62 6.83 17.89
CA SER A 159 -5.32 7.18 19.14
C SER A 159 -4.81 6.44 20.37
N LYS A 160 -4.06 5.35 20.19
CA LYS A 160 -3.42 4.61 21.28
C LYS A 160 -2.32 5.40 21.99
N THR A 161 -1.74 6.38 21.31
CA THR A 161 -0.53 7.11 21.77
C THR A 161 -0.58 8.61 21.53
N ALA A 162 -1.46 9.08 20.63
CA ALA A 162 -1.66 10.50 20.36
C ALA A 162 -2.40 11.21 21.50
N GLU A 163 -2.05 12.47 21.73
CA GLU A 163 -2.74 13.33 22.69
C GLU A 163 -4.10 13.78 22.14
N LYS A 164 -4.13 14.09 20.84
CA LYS A 164 -5.32 14.57 20.14
C LYS A 164 -5.21 14.33 18.64
N ILE A 165 -6.32 13.97 18.01
CA ILE A 165 -6.43 13.75 16.57
C ILE A 165 -7.63 14.52 16.04
N ASP A 166 -7.41 15.41 15.06
CA ASP A 166 -8.47 16.04 14.28
C ASP A 166 -8.56 15.36 12.90
N ILE A 167 -9.69 14.70 12.59
CA ILE A 167 -9.94 14.11 11.27
C ILE A 167 -10.71 15.11 10.41
N ILE A 168 -10.13 15.50 9.28
CA ILE A 168 -10.69 16.44 8.31
C ILE A 168 -11.35 15.66 7.17
N VAL A 169 -12.68 15.83 7.06
CA VAL A 169 -13.51 15.18 6.04
C VAL A 169 -14.12 16.25 5.14
N LYS A 170 -13.81 16.18 3.83
CA LYS A 170 -14.34 17.11 2.82
C LYS A 170 -15.87 17.06 2.67
N GLY A 171 -16.45 15.86 2.81
CA GLY A 171 -17.88 15.64 2.61
C GLY A 171 -18.72 15.97 3.86
N PRO A 172 -20.05 15.98 3.71
CA PRO A 172 -20.97 16.11 4.83
C PRO A 172 -21.04 14.86 5.74
N ALA A 173 -20.48 13.74 5.27
CA ALA A 173 -20.37 12.48 5.98
C ALA A 173 -19.07 11.78 5.55
N SER A 174 -18.62 10.80 6.34
CA SER A 174 -17.53 9.91 5.96
C SER A 174 -18.03 8.87 4.94
N LYS A 175 -17.11 8.37 4.11
CA LYS A 175 -17.30 7.18 3.26
C LYS A 175 -16.74 5.93 3.95
N CYS A 176 -16.46 6.05 5.24
CA CYS A 176 -15.89 4.99 6.05
C CYS A 176 -16.96 3.94 6.36
N ILE A 177 -16.58 2.67 6.52
CA ILE A 177 -17.49 1.65 7.00
C ILE A 177 -18.01 1.98 8.41
N PRO A 178 -19.28 1.65 8.74
CA PRO A 178 -19.91 2.07 9.99
C PRO A 178 -19.12 1.72 11.25
N VAL A 179 -18.57 0.50 11.32
CA VAL A 179 -17.82 0.03 12.50
C VAL A 179 -16.57 0.88 12.80
N LEU A 180 -15.86 1.35 11.78
CA LEU A 180 -14.69 2.20 11.96
C LEU A 180 -15.09 3.64 12.31
N ALA A 181 -16.18 4.14 11.74
CA ALA A 181 -16.74 5.44 12.09
C ALA A 181 -17.19 5.48 13.56
N GLU A 182 -17.94 4.47 14.01
CA GLU A 182 -18.41 4.35 15.39
C GLU A 182 -17.24 4.25 16.39
N LYS A 183 -16.24 3.41 16.10
CA LYS A 183 -15.02 3.31 16.92
C LYS A 183 -14.29 4.65 17.02
N ALA A 184 -14.22 5.43 15.93
CA ALA A 184 -13.56 6.72 15.93
C ALA A 184 -14.37 7.80 16.68
N GLU A 185 -15.69 7.79 16.54
CA GLU A 185 -16.61 8.71 17.24
C GLU A 185 -16.64 8.44 18.76
N GLY A 186 -16.52 7.18 19.17
CA GLY A 186 -16.44 6.78 20.57
C GLY A 186 -15.08 7.02 21.23
N ASN A 187 -14.06 7.47 20.48
CA ASN A 187 -12.73 7.67 21.02
C ASN A 187 -12.53 9.09 21.57
N ALA A 188 -12.14 9.20 22.84
CA ALA A 188 -12.04 10.47 23.56
C ALA A 188 -11.01 11.46 22.97
N ASN A 189 -9.96 10.98 22.29
CA ASN A 189 -8.93 11.86 21.70
C ASN A 189 -9.12 12.12 20.20
N ILE A 190 -10.18 11.59 19.58
CA ILE A 190 -10.48 11.81 18.16
C ILE A 190 -11.63 12.81 18.02
N LYS A 191 -11.47 13.81 17.14
CA LYS A 191 -12.53 14.72 16.74
C LYS A 191 -12.67 14.78 15.23
N ILE A 192 -13.89 14.58 14.73
CA ILE A 192 -14.18 14.57 13.29
C ILE A 192 -14.75 15.93 12.87
N HIS A 193 -14.24 16.48 11.76
CA HIS A 193 -14.67 17.75 11.17
C HIS A 193 -15.15 17.51 9.75
N TYR A 194 -16.47 17.46 9.59
CA TYR A 194 -17.12 17.35 8.28
C TYR A 194 -17.08 18.69 7.52
N ARG A 195 -17.35 18.63 6.21
CA ARG A 195 -17.44 19.78 5.30
C ARG A 195 -16.21 20.71 5.37
N THR A 196 -15.05 20.12 5.69
CA THR A 196 -13.80 20.84 5.93
C THR A 196 -12.82 20.49 4.83
N ILE A 197 -12.34 21.49 4.10
CA ILE A 197 -11.45 21.31 2.94
C ILE A 197 -10.11 22.00 3.22
N PRO A 198 -8.98 21.27 3.27
CA PRO A 198 -7.67 21.89 3.44
C PRO A 198 -7.31 22.70 2.19
N VAL A 199 -6.84 23.93 2.40
CA VAL A 199 -6.47 24.88 1.32
C VAL A 199 -4.97 25.13 1.28
N SER A 200 -4.29 25.14 2.43
CA SER A 200 -2.86 25.37 2.54
C SER A 200 -2.34 24.76 3.84
N MET A 201 -1.02 24.61 3.95
CA MET A 201 -0.37 24.27 5.21
C MET A 201 0.94 25.02 5.34
N LYS A 202 1.31 25.38 6.57
CA LYS A 202 2.58 26.05 6.87
C LYS A 202 3.15 25.58 8.20
N GLU A 203 4.46 25.64 8.31
CA GLU A 203 5.19 25.40 9.55
C GLU A 203 5.38 26.72 10.29
N GLU A 204 4.92 26.76 11.53
CA GLU A 204 5.26 27.80 12.49
C GLU A 204 5.97 27.13 13.67
N LYS A 205 5.47 27.27 14.90
CA LYS A 205 5.88 26.41 16.03
C LYS A 205 5.37 24.97 15.85
N ASN A 206 4.15 24.85 15.35
CA ASN A 206 3.49 23.60 14.95
C ASN A 206 3.04 23.75 13.49
N ILE A 207 2.46 22.70 12.92
CA ILE A 207 1.85 22.78 11.58
C ILE A 207 0.49 23.45 11.72
N VAL A 208 0.24 24.46 10.89
CA VAL A 208 -1.09 25.07 10.74
C VAL A 208 -1.66 24.61 9.40
N VAL A 209 -2.74 23.83 9.45
CA VAL A 209 -3.53 23.46 8.27
C VAL A 209 -4.70 24.44 8.16
N GLU A 210 -4.65 25.29 7.14
CA GLU A 210 -5.74 26.22 6.84
C GLU A 210 -6.81 25.48 6.05
N CYS A 211 -8.06 25.61 6.49
CA CYS A 211 -9.20 24.95 5.86
C CYS A 211 -10.32 25.93 5.55
N ASN A 212 -11.07 25.62 4.50
CA ASN A 212 -12.38 26.21 4.23
C ASN A 212 -13.47 25.29 4.79
N VAL A 213 -14.30 25.84 5.69
CA VAL A 213 -15.47 25.19 6.28
C VAL A 213 -16.70 25.99 5.86
N GLU A 214 -17.39 25.52 4.82
CA GLU A 214 -18.59 26.15 4.28
C GLU A 214 -18.46 27.66 4.02
N GLY A 215 -17.34 28.07 3.45
CA GLY A 215 -17.03 29.48 3.12
C GLY A 215 -16.31 30.24 4.21
N LYS A 216 -16.09 29.66 5.39
CA LYS A 216 -15.35 30.27 6.50
C LYS A 216 -13.97 29.65 6.66
N GLN A 217 -12.96 30.49 6.88
CA GLN A 217 -11.61 30.02 7.16
C GLN A 217 -11.52 29.48 8.60
N LYS A 218 -10.91 28.31 8.76
CA LYS A 218 -10.62 27.69 10.07
C LYS A 218 -9.25 27.05 10.03
N ASN A 219 -8.49 27.21 11.11
CA ASN A 219 -7.15 26.63 11.22
C ASN A 219 -7.16 25.43 12.17
N PHE A 220 -6.38 24.42 11.81
CA PHE A 220 -6.09 23.25 12.64
C PHE A 220 -4.60 23.24 12.93
N VAL A 221 -4.24 23.14 14.22
CA VAL A 221 -2.85 23.19 14.67
C VAL A 221 -2.48 21.83 15.22
N SER A 222 -1.40 21.24 14.69
CA SER A 222 -0.93 19.91 15.09
C SER A 222 0.58 19.75 14.90
N ASP A 223 1.18 18.80 15.61
CA ASP A 223 2.60 18.45 15.45
C ASP A 223 2.89 17.77 14.11
N TYR A 224 1.91 16.97 13.65
CA TYR A 224 2.01 16.16 12.44
C TYR A 224 0.72 16.17 11.62
N VAL A 225 0.86 16.01 10.30
CA VAL A 225 -0.26 15.84 9.37
C VAL A 225 -0.15 14.46 8.71
N LEU A 226 -1.25 13.72 8.67
CA LEU A 226 -1.33 12.45 7.96
C LEU A 226 -2.36 12.55 6.84
N VAL A 227 -1.94 12.30 5.60
CA VAL A 227 -2.81 12.43 4.42
C VAL A 227 -3.27 11.05 3.94
N ALA A 228 -4.59 10.84 3.99
CA ALA A 228 -5.28 9.63 3.53
C ALA A 228 -6.38 10.00 2.50
N ALA A 229 -6.01 10.75 1.45
CA ALA A 229 -6.92 11.26 0.42
C ALA A 229 -7.16 10.29 -0.76
N GLY A 230 -6.89 9.00 -0.56
CA GLY A 230 -6.98 7.95 -1.57
C GLY A 230 -5.62 7.55 -2.13
N ARG A 231 -5.63 6.54 -3.02
CA ARG A 231 -4.38 5.93 -3.56
C ARG A 231 -4.52 5.59 -5.04
N THR A 232 -3.39 5.57 -5.76
CA THR A 232 -3.29 5.22 -7.18
C THR A 232 -2.46 3.96 -7.39
N PRO A 233 -2.77 3.10 -8.38
CA PRO A 233 -1.94 1.95 -8.73
C PRO A 233 -0.47 2.31 -8.95
N ASN A 234 0.43 1.49 -8.40
CA ASN A 234 1.86 1.72 -8.52
C ASN A 234 2.44 1.03 -9.77
N THR A 235 2.15 1.58 -10.95
CA THR A 235 2.57 1.02 -12.25
C THR A 235 3.65 1.84 -12.95
N GLY A 236 4.20 2.87 -12.29
CA GLY A 236 5.16 3.82 -12.89
C GLY A 236 6.46 3.20 -13.43
N MET A 237 6.83 2.00 -12.97
CA MET A 237 8.00 1.26 -13.45
C MET A 237 7.76 0.56 -14.79
N LEU A 238 6.52 0.30 -15.19
CA LEU A 238 6.23 -0.32 -16.48
C LEU A 238 6.57 0.67 -17.61
N SER A 239 7.11 0.17 -18.72
CA SER A 239 7.13 0.93 -19.98
C SER A 239 5.71 1.26 -20.43
N ASP A 240 5.57 2.30 -21.26
CA ASP A 240 4.25 2.74 -21.72
C ASP A 240 3.53 1.65 -22.54
N GLU A 241 4.28 0.90 -23.36
CA GLU A 241 3.80 -0.30 -24.05
C GLU A 241 3.12 -1.31 -23.10
N LEU A 242 3.76 -1.61 -21.96
CA LEU A 242 3.24 -2.57 -20.98
C LEU A 242 2.07 -2.02 -20.15
N LYS A 243 1.90 -0.69 -20.09
CA LYS A 243 0.74 -0.06 -19.46
C LYS A 243 -0.49 -0.10 -20.36
N GLU A 244 -0.28 0.10 -21.66
CA GLU A 244 -1.36 0.06 -22.66
C GLU A 244 -1.83 -1.36 -22.91
N HIS A 245 -0.89 -2.32 -23.01
CA HIS A 245 -1.18 -3.70 -23.31
C HIS A 245 -0.49 -4.61 -22.29
N VAL A 246 -1.29 -5.36 -21.52
CA VAL A 246 -0.75 -6.38 -20.61
C VAL A 246 -0.20 -7.51 -21.47
N ALA A 247 1.12 -7.46 -21.71
CA ALA A 247 1.79 -8.40 -22.58
C ALA A 247 1.76 -9.83 -21.99
N PRO A 248 1.78 -10.88 -22.83
CA PRO A 248 1.88 -12.26 -22.35
C PRO A 248 3.08 -12.43 -21.42
N GLY A 249 2.86 -13.08 -20.27
CA GLY A 249 3.86 -13.26 -19.22
C GLY A 249 3.90 -12.13 -18.17
N LEU A 250 3.17 -11.02 -18.35
CA LEU A 250 2.96 -10.01 -17.32
C LEU A 250 1.62 -10.24 -16.60
N PHE A 251 1.66 -10.37 -15.29
CA PHE A 251 0.48 -10.53 -14.44
C PHE A 251 0.43 -9.42 -13.38
N LEU A 252 -0.76 -8.90 -13.10
CA LEU A 252 -0.98 -7.89 -12.05
C LEU A 252 -1.74 -8.52 -10.88
N ALA A 253 -1.29 -8.31 -9.64
CA ALA A 253 -1.89 -8.92 -8.46
C ALA A 253 -2.07 -7.91 -7.30
N GLY A 254 -3.23 -7.97 -6.64
CA GLY A 254 -3.56 -7.12 -5.50
C GLY A 254 -3.93 -5.69 -5.91
N ASP A 255 -3.71 -4.74 -5.01
CA ASP A 255 -4.20 -3.36 -5.17
C ASP A 255 -3.70 -2.62 -6.43
N VAL A 256 -2.58 -3.05 -7.04
CA VAL A 256 -2.12 -2.47 -8.31
C VAL A 256 -3.11 -2.75 -9.46
N LYS A 257 -3.85 -3.86 -9.37
CA LYS A 257 -4.90 -4.26 -10.31
C LYS A 257 -6.27 -3.77 -9.85
N ASN A 258 -6.52 -3.79 -8.54
CA ASN A 258 -7.85 -3.56 -7.98
C ASN A 258 -8.08 -2.08 -7.65
N LYS A 259 -8.91 -1.43 -8.47
CA LYS A 259 -9.26 -0.01 -8.29
C LYS A 259 -10.01 0.23 -6.99
N ASP A 260 -11.24 -0.28 -6.87
CA ASP A 260 -12.13 0.08 -5.76
C ASP A 260 -12.12 -0.94 -4.61
N PHE A 261 -11.72 -2.19 -4.89
CA PHE A 261 -11.75 -3.29 -3.93
C PHE A 261 -10.35 -3.66 -3.45
N ARG A 262 -9.91 -3.04 -2.35
CA ARG A 262 -8.56 -3.20 -1.80
C ARG A 262 -8.64 -3.80 -0.42
N GLN A 263 -8.52 -5.12 -0.35
CA GLN A 263 -8.60 -5.89 0.89
C GLN A 263 -7.49 -6.94 0.91
N THR A 264 -6.97 -7.24 2.10
CA THR A 264 -5.88 -8.22 2.27
C THR A 264 -6.26 -9.59 1.72
N GLY A 265 -7.48 -10.08 1.99
CA GLY A 265 -7.98 -11.35 1.47
C GLY A 265 -8.05 -11.38 -0.07
N ILE A 266 -8.52 -10.30 -0.69
CA ILE A 266 -8.55 -10.15 -2.16
C ILE A 266 -7.13 -10.17 -2.72
N SER A 267 -6.21 -9.42 -2.11
CA SER A 267 -4.81 -9.38 -2.55
C SER A 267 -4.14 -10.75 -2.47
N VAL A 268 -4.36 -11.51 -1.38
CA VAL A 268 -3.86 -12.88 -1.25
C VAL A 268 -4.41 -13.78 -2.36
N GLY A 269 -5.72 -13.74 -2.61
CA GLY A 269 -6.37 -14.52 -3.67
C GLY A 269 -5.87 -14.16 -5.07
N ASP A 270 -5.69 -12.87 -5.36
CA ASP A 270 -5.14 -12.40 -6.63
C ASP A 270 -3.68 -12.83 -6.83
N GLY A 271 -2.89 -12.86 -5.75
CA GLY A 271 -1.54 -13.40 -5.76
C GLY A 271 -1.51 -14.87 -6.16
N LEU A 272 -2.34 -15.69 -5.52
CA LEU A 272 -2.54 -17.12 -5.83
C LEU A 272 -2.93 -17.31 -7.30
N LEU A 273 -3.96 -16.59 -7.76
CA LEU A 273 -4.45 -16.68 -9.14
C LEU A 273 -3.36 -16.30 -10.16
N SER A 274 -2.62 -15.23 -9.89
CA SER A 274 -1.54 -14.76 -10.78
C SER A 274 -0.40 -15.76 -10.85
N ALA A 275 -0.02 -16.38 -9.72
CA ALA A 275 0.95 -17.46 -9.69
C ALA A 275 0.50 -18.67 -10.51
N MET A 276 -0.75 -19.11 -10.38
CA MET A 276 -1.29 -20.23 -11.17
C MET A 276 -1.28 -19.95 -12.68
N LYS A 277 -1.60 -18.70 -13.07
CA LYS A 277 -1.51 -18.27 -14.47
C LYS A 277 -0.07 -18.25 -14.98
N ALA A 278 0.87 -17.76 -14.17
CA ALA A 278 2.30 -17.78 -14.50
C ALA A 278 2.83 -19.22 -14.66
N VAL A 279 2.46 -20.15 -13.78
CA VAL A 279 2.81 -21.57 -13.91
C VAL A 279 2.31 -22.14 -15.24
N ARG A 280 1.05 -21.87 -15.60
CA ARG A 280 0.47 -22.36 -16.86
C ARG A 280 1.18 -21.76 -18.07
N PHE A 281 1.53 -20.47 -18.02
CA PHE A 281 2.28 -19.80 -19.08
C PHE A 281 3.66 -20.44 -19.27
N LEU A 282 4.41 -20.60 -18.19
CA LEU A 282 5.77 -21.15 -18.22
C LEU A 282 5.79 -22.61 -18.71
N ARG A 283 4.80 -23.42 -18.32
CA ARG A 283 4.71 -24.82 -18.77
C ARG A 283 4.34 -24.96 -20.25
N ARG A 284 3.50 -24.08 -20.78
CA ARG A 284 3.15 -24.07 -22.22
C ARG A 284 4.34 -23.76 -23.10
N GLU A 285 5.14 -22.75 -22.73
CA GLU A 285 6.38 -22.50 -23.48
C GLU A 285 7.31 -23.72 -23.45
N HIS A 286 7.37 -24.47 -22.35
CA HIS A 286 8.17 -25.70 -22.30
C HIS A 286 7.67 -26.84 -23.22
N GLU A 287 6.37 -26.86 -23.57
CA GLU A 287 5.80 -27.84 -24.50
C GLU A 287 6.06 -27.45 -25.97
N ASP A 288 6.06 -26.16 -26.30
CA ASP A 288 6.33 -25.67 -27.67
C ASP A 288 7.81 -25.80 -28.11
N TYR A 289 8.72 -26.12 -27.17
CA TYR A 289 10.16 -26.36 -27.43
C TYR A 289 10.56 -27.86 -27.43
N ARG A 290 9.61 -28.79 -27.29
CA ARG A 290 9.84 -30.24 -27.42
C ARG A 290 9.32 -30.77 -28.75
#